data_AF-A0A0A1ZUQ5-F1
#
_entry.id   AF-A0A0A1ZUQ5-F1
#
_cell.length_a   1.000
_cell.length_b   1.000
_cell.length_c   1.000
_cell.angle_alpha   90.00
_cell.angle_beta   90.00
_cell.angle_gamma   90.00
#
_symmetry.space_group_name_H-M   'P 1'
#
loop_
_entity.id
_entity.type
_entity.pdbx_description
1 polymer ?
#
loop_
_entity_poly.entity_id
_entity_poly.type
_entity_poly.pdbx_seq_one_letter_code
_entity_poly.pdbx_strand_id
1 'polypeptide(L)' 'MLETDEANSLAKWIQDWKKTYKENPKLNECITWFEWKYEDKELSPSDKRSIATILRYNSEE' A
#
# COMPACT_ATOMS: atom_id res chain seq x y z
N MET A 1 4.13 10.62 -6.97
CA MET A 1 5.03 9.55 -6.50
C MET A 1 4.90 9.56 -4.99
N LEU A 2 4.80 8.39 -4.35
CA LEU A 2 4.62 8.35 -2.89
C LEU A 2 5.85 8.91 -2.18
N GLU A 3 5.61 9.68 -1.13
CA GLU A 3 6.67 10.10 -0.21
C GLU A 3 7.22 8.89 0.55
N THR A 4 8.45 8.98 1.03
CA THR A 4 9.12 7.88 1.75
C THR A 4 8.30 7.41 2.96
N ASP A 5 7.71 8.33 3.72
CA ASP A 5 6.90 8.01 4.90
C ASP A 5 5.57 7.33 4.56
N GLU A 6 5.00 7.68 3.41
CA GLU A 6 3.79 7.07 2.86
C GLU A 6 4.08 5.63 2.41
N ALA A 7 5.21 5.43 1.72
CA ALA A 7 5.65 4.12 1.28
C ALA A 7 5.95 3.19 2.48
N ASN A 8 6.66 3.69 3.49
CA ASN A 8 6.95 2.94 4.72
C ASN A 8 5.68 2.59 5.49
N SER A 9 4.73 3.53 5.56
CA SER A 9 3.42 3.30 6.19
C SER A 9 2.64 2.19 5.49
N LEU A 10 2.61 2.20 4.15
CA LEU A 10 1.95 1.17 3.36
C LEU A 10 2.63 -0.20 3.52
N ALA A 11 3.96 -0.25 3.48
CA ALA A 11 4.72 -1.49 3.67
C ALA A 11 4.42 -2.13 5.04
N LYS A 12 4.42 -1.32 6.11
CA LYS A 12 4.05 -1.79 7.45
C LYS A 12 2.63 -2.34 7.50
N TRP A 13 1.67 -1.65 6.88
CA TRP A 13 0.29 -2.13 6.83
C TRP A 13 0.16 -3.45 6.07
N ILE A 14 0.86 -3.64 4.95
CA ILE A 14 0.89 -4.91 4.20
C ILE A 14 1.43 -6.04 5.08
N GLN A 15 2.52 -5.80 5.82
CA GLN A 15 3.09 -6.80 6.74
C GLN A 15 2.12 -7.17 7.86
N ASP A 16 1.39 -6.20 8.41
CA ASP A 16 0.41 -6.46 9.48
C ASP A 16 -0.84 -7.17 8.93
N TRP A 17 -1.26 -6.86 7.70
CA TRP A 17 -2.30 -7.59 6.98
C TRP A 17 -1.92 -9.07 6.82
N LYS A 18 -0.71 -9.35 6.31
CA LYS A 18 -0.17 -10.72 6.18
C LYS A 18 -0.21 -11.48 7.51
N LYS A 19 0.20 -10.85 8.61
CA LYS A 19 0.19 -11.48 9.94
C LYS A 19 -1.22 -11.85 10.38
N THR A 20 -2.19 -10.98 10.09
CA THR A 20 -3.59 -11.09 10.52
C THR A 20 -4.36 -12.11 9.67
N TYR A 21 -4.31 -11.97 8.35
CA TYR A 21 -5.15 -12.73 7.41
C TYR A 21 -4.43 -13.93 6.78
N LYS A 22 -3.10 -14.06 6.99
CA LYS A 22 -2.26 -15.12 6.39
C LYS A 22 -2.26 -15.12 4.86
N GLU A 23 -2.58 -13.98 4.24
CA GLU A 23 -2.55 -13.76 2.81
C GLU A 23 -2.04 -12.35 2.47
N ASN A 24 -1.71 -12.12 1.19
CA ASN A 24 -1.36 -10.79 0.68
C ASN A 24 -2.63 -9.94 0.50
N PRO A 25 -2.61 -8.65 0.87
CA PRO A 25 -3.67 -7.75 0.44
C PRO A 25 -3.66 -7.61 -1.08
N LYS A 26 -4.82 -7.34 -1.67
CA LYS A 26 -4.94 -7.01 -3.09
C LYS A 26 -4.57 -5.56 -3.34
N LEU A 27 -4.18 -5.24 -4.58
CA LEU A 27 -3.88 -3.86 -4.97
C LEU A 27 -5.02 -2.88 -4.63
N ASN A 28 -6.27 -3.29 -4.82
CA ASN A 28 -7.42 -2.45 -4.48
C ASN A 28 -7.51 -2.17 -2.97
N GLU A 29 -7.15 -3.13 -2.12
CA GLU A 29 -7.15 -2.94 -0.66
C GLU A 29 -6.03 -2.00 -0.22
N CYS A 30 -4.85 -2.09 -0.84
CA CYS A 30 -3.78 -1.12 -0.64
C CYS A 30 -4.21 0.29 -1.04
N ILE A 31 -4.92 0.44 -2.16
CA ILE A 31 -5.43 1.74 -2.63
C ILE A 31 -6.48 2.28 -1.65
N THR A 32 -7.48 1.48 -1.30
CA THR A 32 -8.54 1.89 -0.35
C THR A 32 -7.97 2.27 1.01
N TRP A 33 -7.04 1.49 1.55
CA TRP A 33 -6.37 1.84 2.81
C TRP A 33 -5.62 3.16 2.70
N PHE A 34 -4.95 3.40 1.58
CA PHE A 34 -4.21 4.62 1.35
C PHE A 34 -5.14 5.83 1.27
N GLU A 35 -6.22 5.73 0.50
CA GLU A 35 -7.25 6.78 0.38
C GLU A 35 -7.89 7.08 1.73
N TRP A 36 -8.18 6.07 2.56
CA TRP A 36 -8.72 6.28 3.91
C TRP A 36 -7.73 6.89 4.90
N LYS A 37 -6.43 6.59 4.75
CA LYS A 37 -5.40 7.13 5.65
C LYS A 37 -5.03 8.57 5.29
N TYR A 38 -5.10 8.91 4.01
CA TYR A 38 -4.72 10.20 3.46
C TYR A 38 -5.94 10.82 2.75
N GLU A 39 -7.05 10.98 3.48
CA GLU A 39 -8.39 11.34 2.97
C GLU A 39 -8.43 12.54 2.01
N ASP A 40 -7.42 13.43 2.06
CA ASP A 40 -7.28 14.61 1.20
C ASP A 40 -6.41 14.41 -0.06
N LYS A 41 -5.86 13.20 -0.29
CA LYS A 41 -4.90 12.94 -1.37
C LYS A 41 -5.55 12.17 -2.53
N GLU A 42 -5.77 12.87 -3.64
CA GLU A 42 -6.12 12.21 -4.90
C GLU A 42 -4.92 11.41 -5.43
N LEU A 43 -5.08 10.08 -5.53
CA LEU A 43 -4.03 9.19 -6.03
C LEU A 43 -3.88 9.30 -7.55
N SER A 44 -2.77 9.89 -7.98
CA SER A 44 -2.41 9.93 -9.40
C SER A 44 -2.09 8.53 -9.95
N PRO A 45 -2.09 8.33 -11.27
CA PRO A 45 -1.65 7.07 -11.88
C PRO A 45 -0.22 6.67 -11.47
N SER A 46 0.65 7.64 -11.19
CA SER A 46 2.01 7.38 -10.72
C SER A 46 2.03 6.88 -9.27
N ASP A 47 1.15 7.39 -8.41
CA ASP A 47 1.03 6.91 -7.03
C ASP A 47 0.50 5.47 -6.99
N LYS A 48 -0.50 5.17 -7.82
CA LYS A 48 -1.02 3.80 -7.98
C LYS A 48 0.06 2.81 -8.44
N ARG A 49 0.98 3.24 -9.33
CA ARG A 49 2.16 2.44 -9.72
C ARG A 49 3.15 2.25 -8.57
N SER A 50 3.37 3.27 -7.75
CA SER A 50 4.20 3.16 -6.54
C SER A 50 3.57 2.17 -5.53
N ILE A 51 2.27 2.25 -5.29
CA ILE A 51 1.52 1.30 -4.44
C ILE A 51 1.69 -0.14 -4.95
N ALA A 52 1.49 -0.37 -6.25
CA ALA A 52 1.65 -1.69 -6.85
C ALA A 52 3.08 -2.23 -6.70
N THR A 53 4.09 -1.37 -6.86
CA THR A 53 5.48 -1.73 -6.66
C THR A 53 5.76 -2.14 -5.22
N ILE A 54 5.30 -1.35 -4.25
CA ILE A 54 5.46 -1.64 -2.81
C ILE A 54 4.78 -2.95 -2.45
N LEU A 55 3.56 -3.17 -2.94
CA LEU A 55 2.83 -4.42 -2.74
C LEU A 55 3.63 -5.61 -3.27
N ARG A 56 4.16 -5.53 -4.49
CA ARG A 56 4.95 -6.63 -5.08
C ARG A 56 6.17 -6.96 -4.23
N TYR A 57 6.97 -5.96 -3.86
CA TYR A 57 8.16 -6.18 -3.03
C TYR A 57 7.82 -6.81 -1.68
N ASN A 58 6.73 -6.38 -1.05
CA ASN A 58 6.31 -6.95 0.24
C ASN A 58 5.57 -8.29 0.09
N SER A 59 5.21 -8.72 -1.13
CA SER A 59 4.51 -10.00 -1.38
C SER A 59 5.46 -11.14 -1.78
N GLU A 60 6.65 -10.80 -2.28
CA GLU A 60 7.69 -11.75 -2.72
C GLU A 60 8.60 -12.24 -1.56
N GLU A 61 8.46 -11.68 -0.36
CA GLU A 61 8.95 -12.24 0.93
C GLU A 61 7.95 -13.23 1.55
#